data_AF-A0A7Y4QRH1-F1
#
_entry.id   AF-A0A7Y4QRH1-F1
#
_cell.length_a   1.000
_cell.length_b   1.000
_cell.length_c   1.000
_cell.angle_alpha   90.00
_cell.angle_beta   90.00
_cell.angle_gamma   90.00
#
_symmetry.space_group_name_H-M   'P 1'
#
loop_
_entity.id
_entity.type
_entity.pdbx_description
1 polymer ?
#
loop_
_entity_poly.entity_id
_entity_poly.type
_entity_poly.pdbx_seq_one_letter_code
_entity_poly.pdbx_strand_id
1 'polypeptide(L)' 'MVVELYKPDGVDKQTPHTRDEVYIIASGTGRFFNAGTYVDFAQGDFLFVPAGAEHRFEDFTDDFTTWVLFYGPEGGEK' A
#
# COMPACT_ATOMS: atom_id res chain seq x y z
N MET A 1 10.06 -12.55 4.97
CA MET A 1 9.41 -11.25 5.24
C MET A 1 10.35 -10.16 4.74
N VAL A 2 9.83 -9.20 4.01
CA VAL A 2 10.57 -8.01 3.53
C VAL A 2 9.80 -6.78 4.02
N VAL A 3 10.52 -5.77 4.49
CA VAL A 3 9.96 -4.51 4.99
C VAL A 3 10.72 -3.38 4.35
N GLU A 4 10.00 -2.43 3.75
CA GLU A 4 10.55 -1.27 3.07
C GLU A 4 9.81 0.00 3.47
N LEU A 5 10.53 1.13 3.44
CA LEU A 5 9.90 2.44 3.53
C LEU A 5 9.62 2.93 2.11
N TYR A 6 8.36 3.19 1.81
CA TYR A 6 7.93 3.71 0.52
C TYR A 6 7.53 5.18 0.64
N LYS A 7 8.12 6.01 -0.23
CA LYS A 7 7.82 7.43 -0.38
C LYS A 7 7.81 7.79 -1.87
N PRO A 8 6.64 7.74 -2.53
CA PRO A 8 6.54 8.16 -3.92
C PRO A 8 6.72 9.66 -4.06
N ASP A 9 7.30 10.10 -5.18
CA ASP A 9 7.39 11.50 -5.56
C ASP A 9 6.19 11.87 -6.44
N GLY A 10 5.08 12.22 -5.80
CA GLY A 10 3.82 12.66 -6.42
C GLY A 10 3.04 11.59 -7.21
N VAL A 11 3.65 10.47 -7.56
CA VAL A 11 3.01 9.37 -8.32
C VAL A 11 3.41 8.02 -7.75
N ASP A 12 2.42 7.20 -7.45
CA ASP A 12 2.63 5.79 -7.09
C ASP A 12 2.98 4.96 -8.34
N LYS A 13 4.11 4.25 -8.29
CA LYS A 13 4.62 3.42 -9.40
C LYS A 13 4.56 1.92 -9.09
N GLN A 14 3.92 1.53 -8.00
CA GLN A 14 3.78 0.13 -7.63
C GLN A 14 2.90 -0.62 -8.65
N THR A 15 3.15 -1.92 -8.76
CA THR A 15 2.41 -2.83 -9.63
C THR A 15 1.96 -4.02 -8.78
N PRO A 16 0.89 -4.75 -9.14
CA PRO A 16 0.45 -5.90 -8.35
C PRO A 16 1.59 -6.87 -8.03
N HIS A 17 1.79 -7.18 -6.74
CA HIS A 17 2.84 -8.08 -6.30
C HIS A 17 2.33 -9.51 -6.10
N THR A 18 3.27 -10.46 -6.09
CA THR A 18 2.97 -11.90 -5.96
C THR A 18 2.75 -12.36 -4.52
N ARG A 19 2.93 -11.50 -3.52
CA ARG A 19 2.81 -11.80 -2.09
C ARG A 19 1.84 -10.82 -1.45
N ASP A 20 1.29 -11.19 -0.29
CA ASP A 20 0.44 -10.28 0.46
C ASP A 20 1.23 -9.07 0.95
N GLU A 21 0.56 -7.93 0.93
CA GLU A 21 1.12 -6.65 1.33
C GLU A 21 0.33 -6.05 2.47
N VAL A 22 1.07 -5.45 3.40
CA VAL A 22 0.54 -4.59 4.44
C VAL A 22 1.19 -3.23 4.32
N TYR A 23 0.36 -2.19 4.37
CA TYR A 23 0.80 -0.82 4.48
C TYR A 23 0.47 -0.25 5.85
N ILE A 24 1.44 0.44 6.46
CA ILE A 24 1.23 1.23 7.68
C ILE A 24 1.59 2.67 7.34
N ILE A 25 0.60 3.56 7.33
CA ILE A 25 0.78 4.95 6.92
C ILE A 25 1.59 5.69 7.98
N ALA A 26 2.81 6.10 7.62
CA ALA A 26 3.73 6.79 8.52
C ALA A 26 3.48 8.30 8.57
N SER A 27 3.09 8.90 7.44
CA SER A 27 2.75 10.32 7.32
C SER A 27 1.82 10.56 6.12
N GLY A 28 1.12 11.68 6.13
CA GLY A 28 0.24 12.13 5.05
C GLY A 28 -1.17 11.52 5.07
N THR A 29 -1.96 11.94 4.09
CA THR A 29 -3.34 11.50 3.85
C THR A 29 -3.57 11.34 2.35
N GLY A 30 -4.59 10.59 1.95
CA GLY A 30 -4.96 10.46 0.53
C GLY A 30 -6.05 9.42 0.31
N ARG A 31 -6.10 8.89 -0.91
CA ARG A 31 -7.03 7.83 -1.30
C ARG A 31 -6.27 6.59 -1.72
N PHE A 32 -6.78 5.43 -1.35
CA PHE A 32 -6.21 4.15 -1.71
C PHE A 32 -7.22 3.38 -2.55
N PHE A 33 -6.84 3.09 -3.79
CA PHE A 33 -7.57 2.14 -4.62
C PHE A 33 -7.14 0.72 -4.23
N ASN A 34 -8.10 -0.14 -3.94
CA ASN A 34 -7.87 -1.54 -3.61
C ASN A 34 -8.97 -2.41 -4.25
N ALA A 35 -8.61 -3.21 -5.24
CA ALA A 35 -9.48 -4.19 -5.88
C ALA A 35 -10.86 -3.65 -6.30
N GLY A 36 -10.91 -2.45 -6.90
CA GLY A 36 -12.15 -1.83 -7.39
C GLY A 36 -12.86 -0.93 -6.37
N THR A 37 -12.33 -0.80 -5.16
CA THR A 37 -12.87 0.08 -4.11
C THR A 37 -11.88 1.18 -3.77
N TYR A 38 -12.40 2.31 -3.29
CA TYR A 38 -11.60 3.39 -2.75
C TYR A 38 -11.84 3.53 -1.26
N VAL A 39 -10.77 3.72 -0.51
CA VAL A 39 -10.81 4.11 0.90
C VAL A 39 -9.94 5.33 1.10
N ASP A 40 -10.38 6.26 1.94
CA ASP A 40 -9.52 7.35 2.39
C ASP A 40 -8.57 6.81 3.45
N PHE A 41 -7.34 7.31 3.48
CA PHE A 41 -6.35 6.94 4.49
C PHE A 41 -5.72 8.17 5.14
N ALA A 42 -5.24 7.98 6.35
CA ALA A 42 -4.47 8.92 7.13
C ALA A 42 -3.33 8.24 7.91
N GLN A 43 -2.46 9.05 8.49
CA GLN A 43 -1.38 8.58 9.37
C GLN A 43 -1.91 7.63 10.45
N GLY A 44 -1.24 6.49 10.60
CA GLY A 44 -1.58 5.43 11.56
C GLY A 44 -2.51 4.36 10.99
N ASP A 45 -3.12 4.58 9.83
CA ASP A 45 -3.96 3.56 9.20
C ASP A 45 -3.16 2.35 8.74
N PHE A 46 -3.86 1.23 8.73
CA PHE A 46 -3.39 -0.07 8.28
C PHE A 46 -4.19 -0.48 7.04
N LEU A 47 -3.51 -0.79 5.95
CA LEU A 47 -4.14 -1.26 4.71
C LEU A 47 -3.60 -2.65 4.36
N PHE A 48 -4.50 -3.53 3.94
CA PHE A 48 -4.16 -4.87 3.49
C PHE A 48 -4.46 -5.02 2.01
N VAL A 49 -3.53 -5.63 1.27
CA VAL A 49 -3.71 -5.97 -0.13
C VAL A 49 -3.35 -7.45 -0.32
N PRO A 50 -4.31 -8.28 -0.79
CA PRO A 50 -4.03 -9.66 -1.10
C PRO A 50 -3.14 -9.77 -2.34
N ALA A 51 -2.30 -10.81 -2.40
CA ALA A 51 -1.44 -11.09 -3.53
C ALA A 51 -2.19 -11.00 -4.88
N GLY A 52 -1.60 -10.25 -5.83
CA GLY A 52 -2.13 -10.07 -7.18
C GLY A 52 -3.27 -9.06 -7.31
N ALA A 53 -3.76 -8.46 -6.21
CA ALA A 53 -4.77 -7.42 -6.30
C ALA A 53 -4.18 -6.11 -6.85
N GLU A 54 -4.93 -5.51 -7.77
CA GLU A 54 -4.63 -4.15 -8.23
C GLU A 54 -4.88 -3.15 -7.11
N HIS A 55 -3.86 -2.33 -6.86
CA HIS A 55 -3.90 -1.29 -5.85
C HIS A 55 -2.99 -0.13 -6.25
N ARG A 56 -3.27 1.06 -5.71
CA ARG A 56 -2.44 2.26 -5.88
C ARG A 56 -2.86 3.36 -4.92
N PHE A 57 -1.90 4.17 -4.50
CA PHE A 57 -2.13 5.42 -3.79
C PHE A 57 -2.43 6.55 -4.78
N GLU A 58 -3.48 7.33 -4.50
CA GLU A 58 -3.95 8.47 -5.29
C GLU A 58 -4.23 9.68 -4.40
N ASP A 59 -4.23 10.87 -4.99
CA ASP A 59 -4.63 12.14 -4.34
C ASP A 59 -3.98 12.37 -2.95
N PHE A 60 -2.73 11.94 -2.78
CA PHE A 60 -2.04 12.00 -1.49
C PHE A 60 -1.23 13.27 -1.30
N THR A 61 -1.00 13.65 -0.04
CA THR A 61 -0.21 14.83 0.34
C THR A 61 1.28 14.65 0.06
N ASP A 62 2.01 15.75 -0.13
CA ASP A 62 3.45 15.74 -0.47
C ASP A 62 4.35 15.05 0.57
N ASP A 63 3.88 14.94 1.82
CA ASP A 63 4.58 14.26 2.91
C ASP A 63 4.25 12.77 3.00
N PHE A 64 3.40 12.23 2.12
CA PHE A 64 2.97 10.84 2.15
C PHE A 64 4.15 9.88 2.21
N THR A 65 4.15 9.02 3.23
CA THR A 65 5.16 7.99 3.44
C THR A 65 4.50 6.80 4.13
N THR A 66 4.81 5.58 3.71
CA THR A 66 4.23 4.36 4.27
C THR A 66 5.29 3.27 4.42
N TRP A 67 5.12 2.42 5.43
CA TRP A 67 5.86 1.16 5.50
C TRP A 67 5.11 0.12 4.69
N VAL A 68 5.80 -0.59 3.79
CA VAL A 68 5.26 -1.75 3.08
C VAL A 68 5.91 -3.02 3.61
N LEU A 69 5.08 -4.02 3.91
CA LEU A 69 5.50 -5.33 4.37
C LEU A 69 5.01 -6.39 3.39
N PHE A 70 5.95 -7.07 2.74
CA PHE A 70 5.65 -8.23 1.91
C PHE A 70 5.75 -9.49 2.78
N TYR A 71 4.63 -10.14 3.06
CA TYR A 71 4.56 -11.30 3.96
C TYR A 71 3.91 -12.52 3.29
N GLY A 72 4.03 -13.68 3.93
CA GLY A 72 3.54 -14.96 3.41
C GLY A 72 4.25 -15.51 2.16
N PRO A 73 3.77 -16.62 1.60
CA PRO A 73 4.30 -17.24 0.38
C PRO A 73 3.87 -16.47 -0.88
N GLU A 74 4.44 -16.85 -2.03
CA GLU A 74 3.89 -16.43 -3.33
C GLU A 74 2.46 -16.98 -3.50
N GLY A 75 1.55 -16.13 -3.98
CA GLY A 75 0.12 -16.39 -4.07
C GLY A 75 -0.68 -16.02 -2.82
N GLY A 76 -0.04 -15.49 -1.78
CA GLY A 76 -0.69 -15.04 -0.55
C GLY A 76 -0.96 -16.15 0.47
N GLU A 77 -1.35 -15.76 1.68
CA GLU A 77 -1.83 -16.68 2.71
C GLU A 77 -3.19 -17.30 2.33
N LYS A 78 -3.50 -18.48 2.87
CA LYS A 78 -4.72 -19.26 2.56
C LYS A 78 -5.71 -19.34 3.72
#